data_AF-A0A1E7FDJ0-F1
#
_entry.id   AF-A0A1E7FDJ0-F1
#
_cell.length_a   1.000
_cell.length_b   1.000
_cell.length_c   1.000
_cell.angle_alpha   90.00
_cell.angle_beta   90.00
_cell.angle_gamma   90.00
#
_symmetry.space_group_name_H-M   'P 1'
#
loop_
_entity.id
_entity.type
_entity.pdbx_description
1 polymer ?
#
loop_
_entity_poly.entity_id
_entity_poly.type
_entity_poly.pdbx_seq_one_letter_code
_entity_poly.pdbx_strand_id
1 'polypeptide(L)'
;MGSVFSTAGSKALLSLKTIPNWNQSLHVIGITIASTGLAGFIAAVTEFVDPIKDFDPPSRSTKNKCIIGWLKPISAYIFPALIEEIIWRGILSPNPSITTVSTGVMWGWAMGVCMVHVCVHPVAGYTVWPRGKIVFNDYRFLLLATIALGGTTASYIVSGGSVWCAALTHWIPVALWRDFFGGEAKLLKESSSTTDMAETDDDNDINGDNNNNDDNSNNNGAITTPSIHINEEMKISDSSGGTNNDNDKNDNNPTTPYICINEETREKTQ
;
A
#
# COMPACT_ATOMS: atom_id res chain seq x y z
N MET A 1 -3.46 20.55 -35.91
CA MET A 1 -3.13 20.28 -34.50
C MET A 1 -3.64 21.35 -33.53
N GLY A 2 -3.56 22.65 -33.86
CA GLY A 2 -4.01 23.73 -32.95
C GLY A 2 -5.48 23.67 -32.47
N SER A 3 -6.41 23.18 -33.30
CA SER A 3 -7.82 23.04 -32.90
C SER A 3 -8.06 21.97 -31.83
N VAL A 4 -7.39 20.82 -31.92
CA VAL A 4 -7.55 19.70 -30.98
C VAL A 4 -7.04 20.07 -29.59
N PHE A 5 -5.86 20.71 -29.51
CA PHE A 5 -5.31 21.19 -28.24
C PHE A 5 -6.17 22.30 -27.62
N SER A 6 -6.73 23.19 -28.46
CA SER A 6 -7.67 24.21 -28.00
C SER A 6 -8.95 23.60 -27.41
N THR A 7 -9.50 22.55 -28.04
CA THR A 7 -10.68 21.84 -27.52
C THR A 7 -10.36 21.09 -26.22
N ALA A 8 -9.23 20.35 -26.17
CA ALA A 8 -8.80 19.62 -24.98
C ALA A 8 -8.59 20.57 -23.78
N GLY A 9 -7.87 21.68 -24.00
CA GLY A 9 -7.65 22.68 -22.96
C GLY A 9 -8.95 23.34 -22.48
N SER A 10 -9.88 23.63 -23.39
CA SER A 10 -11.18 24.21 -23.03
C SER A 10 -12.04 23.25 -22.20
N LYS A 11 -12.03 21.94 -22.53
CA LYS A 11 -12.72 20.91 -21.75
C LYS A 11 -12.13 20.75 -20.35
N ALA A 12 -10.80 20.67 -20.25
CA ALA A 12 -10.12 20.57 -18.97
C ALA A 12 -10.42 21.80 -18.09
N LEU A 13 -10.35 23.00 -18.67
CA LEU A 13 -10.67 24.24 -17.96
C LEU A 13 -12.13 24.29 -17.50
N LEU A 14 -13.07 23.84 -18.34
CA LEU A 14 -14.46 23.73 -17.96
C LEU A 14 -14.62 22.81 -16.74
N SER A 15 -14.05 21.62 -16.79
CA SER A 15 -14.11 20.66 -15.68
C SER A 15 -13.44 21.12 -14.39
N LEU A 16 -12.39 21.93 -14.48
CA LEU A 16 -11.76 22.58 -13.31
C LEU A 16 -12.61 23.71 -12.73
N LYS A 17 -13.46 24.35 -13.55
CA LYS A 17 -14.39 25.40 -13.12
C LYS A 17 -15.74 24.84 -12.65
N THR A 18 -16.05 23.59 -12.97
CA THR A 18 -17.28 22.93 -12.53
C THR A 18 -17.22 22.67 -11.02
N ILE A 19 -18.10 23.35 -10.28
CA ILE A 19 -18.31 23.15 -8.84
C ILE A 19 -19.67 22.48 -8.63
N PRO A 20 -19.74 21.35 -7.90
CA PRO A 20 -21.01 20.68 -7.64
C PRO A 20 -21.92 21.52 -6.73
N ASN A 21 -23.23 21.40 -6.93
CA ASN A 21 -24.19 21.86 -5.93
C ASN A 21 -24.24 20.92 -4.72
N TRP A 22 -24.95 21.31 -3.67
CA TRP A 22 -25.02 20.55 -2.42
C TRP A 22 -25.48 19.10 -2.59
N ASN A 23 -26.53 18.85 -3.38
CA ASN A 23 -27.05 17.50 -3.60
C ASN A 23 -26.05 16.64 -4.37
N GLN A 24 -25.38 17.22 -5.38
CA GLN A 24 -24.31 16.53 -6.10
C GLN A 24 -23.14 16.20 -5.17
N SER A 25 -22.75 17.12 -4.28
CA SER A 25 -21.70 16.89 -3.28
C SER A 25 -22.05 15.72 -2.34
N LEU A 26 -23.29 15.62 -1.88
CA LEU A 26 -23.73 14.48 -1.05
C LEU A 26 -23.62 13.15 -1.80
N HIS A 27 -24.00 13.11 -3.08
CA HIS A 27 -23.82 11.90 -3.89
C HIS A 27 -22.34 11.56 -4.07
N VAL A 28 -21.47 12.54 -4.34
CA VAL A 28 -20.01 12.33 -4.46
C VAL A 28 -19.43 11.78 -3.15
N ILE A 29 -19.85 12.28 -2.00
CA ILE A 29 -19.44 11.76 -0.69
C ILE A 29 -19.87 10.30 -0.54
N GLY A 30 -21.14 10.00 -0.83
CA GLY A 30 -21.67 8.63 -0.78
C GLY A 30 -20.92 7.67 -1.70
N ILE A 31 -20.66 8.07 -2.95
CA ILE A 31 -19.87 7.30 -3.92
C ILE A 31 -18.47 7.05 -3.39
N THR A 32 -17.80 8.09 -2.86
CA THR A 32 -16.44 7.99 -2.35
C THR A 32 -16.34 7.02 -1.17
N ILE A 33 -17.28 7.11 -0.22
CA ILE A 33 -17.33 6.19 0.92
C ILE A 33 -17.59 4.77 0.44
N ALA A 34 -18.56 4.58 -0.46
CA ALA A 34 -18.92 3.26 -0.98
C ALA A 34 -17.78 2.61 -1.77
N SER A 35 -17.13 3.33 -2.69
CA SER A 35 -16.02 2.81 -3.50
C SER A 35 -14.79 2.54 -2.64
N THR A 36 -14.46 3.43 -1.69
CA THR A 36 -13.33 3.24 -0.78
C THR A 36 -13.57 2.06 0.16
N GLY A 37 -14.77 1.96 0.74
CA GLY A 37 -15.15 0.85 1.61
C GLY A 37 -15.14 -0.48 0.87
N LEU A 38 -15.69 -0.53 -0.35
CA LEU A 38 -15.68 -1.73 -1.17
C LEU A 38 -14.25 -2.14 -1.56
N ALA A 39 -13.42 -1.18 -2.00
CA ALA A 39 -12.02 -1.47 -2.31
C ALA A 39 -11.27 -1.97 -1.07
N GLY A 40 -11.43 -1.32 0.09
CA GLY A 40 -10.83 -1.77 1.34
C GLY A 40 -11.26 -3.17 1.75
N PHE A 41 -12.56 -3.48 1.63
CA PHE A 41 -13.09 -4.81 1.91
C PHE A 41 -12.50 -5.88 0.97
N ILE A 42 -12.50 -5.64 -0.34
CA ILE A 42 -11.91 -6.57 -1.32
C ILE A 42 -10.40 -6.72 -1.09
N ALA A 43 -9.70 -5.63 -0.76
CA ALA A 43 -8.27 -5.68 -0.46
C ALA A 43 -7.96 -6.58 0.74
N ALA A 44 -8.79 -6.52 1.79
CA ALA A 44 -8.68 -7.37 2.96
C ALA A 44 -9.00 -8.84 2.65
N VAL A 45 -10.12 -9.11 1.95
CA VAL A 45 -10.55 -10.49 1.62
C VAL A 45 -9.60 -11.19 0.65
N THR A 46 -8.95 -10.44 -0.24
CA THR A 46 -7.98 -11.00 -1.20
C THR A 46 -6.55 -11.04 -0.67
N GLU A 47 -6.36 -10.72 0.62
CA GLU A 47 -5.07 -10.62 1.29
C GLU A 47 -4.09 -9.65 0.58
N PHE A 48 -4.63 -8.72 -0.21
CA PHE A 48 -3.83 -7.66 -0.82
C PHE A 48 -3.38 -6.65 0.24
N VAL A 49 -4.18 -6.46 1.30
CA VAL A 49 -3.86 -5.67 2.50
C VAL A 49 -4.25 -6.47 3.73
N ASP A 50 -3.36 -6.60 4.71
CA ASP A 50 -3.73 -7.06 6.06
C ASP A 50 -4.01 -5.81 6.92
N PRO A 51 -5.28 -5.50 7.25
CA PRO A 51 -5.64 -4.24 7.89
C PRO A 51 -5.05 -4.07 9.29
N ILE A 52 -4.65 -5.16 9.95
CA ILE A 52 -4.06 -5.10 11.29
C ILE A 52 -2.53 -4.96 11.18
N LYS A 53 -1.91 -5.76 10.30
CA LYS A 53 -0.44 -5.78 10.17
C LYS A 53 0.11 -4.64 9.32
N ASP A 54 -0.60 -4.24 8.27
CA ASP A 54 -0.14 -3.23 7.33
C ASP A 54 -0.48 -1.79 7.80
N PHE A 55 -1.25 -1.63 8.89
CA PHE A 55 -1.63 -0.30 9.40
C PHE A 55 -0.45 0.42 10.07
N ASP A 56 0.13 1.40 9.35
CA ASP A 56 1.20 2.26 9.83
C ASP A 56 0.95 3.73 9.44
N PRO A 57 0.29 4.53 10.30
CA PRO A 57 -0.05 5.90 9.96
C PRO A 57 1.20 6.80 9.90
N PRO A 58 1.25 7.80 8.99
CA PRO A 58 2.44 8.63 8.76
C PRO A 58 3.00 9.35 10.01
N SER A 59 2.16 9.55 11.03
CA SER A 59 2.53 10.22 12.28
C SER A 59 3.43 9.39 13.22
N ARG A 60 3.61 8.08 12.99
CA ARG A 60 4.47 7.23 13.85
C ARG A 60 5.97 7.33 13.55
N SER A 61 6.36 7.93 12.42
CA SER A 61 7.75 8.04 12.01
C SER A 61 8.46 9.24 12.69
N THR A 62 9.16 8.99 13.81
CA THR A 62 10.20 9.81 14.50
C THR A 62 9.91 11.30 14.83
N LYS A 63 10.29 11.75 16.04
CA LYS A 63 10.01 13.09 16.63
C LYS A 63 10.30 14.34 15.75
N ASN A 64 11.15 14.24 14.72
CA ASN A 64 11.50 15.35 13.82
C ASN A 64 10.83 15.29 12.42
N LYS A 65 10.02 14.26 12.13
CA LYS A 65 9.40 14.02 10.82
C LYS A 65 7.88 14.20 10.80
N CYS A 66 7.26 14.60 11.91
CA CYS A 66 5.80 14.69 12.03
C CYS A 66 5.16 15.57 10.94
N ILE A 67 5.69 16.78 10.69
CA ILE A 67 5.16 17.68 9.64
C ILE A 67 5.36 17.08 8.23
N ILE A 68 6.52 16.46 7.99
CA ILE A 68 6.87 15.84 6.71
C ILE A 68 5.99 14.61 6.41
N GLY A 69 5.59 13.86 7.45
CA GLY A 69 4.69 12.71 7.33
C GLY A 69 3.32 13.09 6.76
N TRP A 70 2.75 14.23 7.18
CA TRP A 70 1.44 14.70 6.69
C TRP A 70 1.49 15.33 5.29
N LEU A 71 2.67 15.73 4.81
CA LEU A 71 2.87 16.19 3.43
C LEU A 71 2.81 15.04 2.42
N LYS A 72 3.05 13.79 2.84
CA LYS A 72 3.00 12.63 1.94
C LYS A 72 1.61 12.44 1.30
N PRO A 73 0.49 12.33 2.05
CA PRO A 73 -0.84 12.24 1.43
C PRO A 73 -1.15 13.37 0.45
N ILE A 74 -0.68 14.59 0.74
CA ILE A 74 -0.88 15.75 -0.14
C ILE A 74 -0.16 15.55 -1.49
N SER A 75 1.01 14.89 -1.49
CA SER A 75 1.69 14.57 -2.75
C SER A 75 0.85 13.64 -3.62
N ALA A 76 0.20 12.61 -3.05
CA ALA A 76 -0.72 11.72 -3.77
C ALA A 76 -1.92 12.47 -4.38
N TYR A 77 -2.37 13.53 -3.71
CA TYR A 77 -3.47 14.35 -4.22
C TYR A 77 -3.06 15.09 -5.50
N ILE A 78 -1.86 15.68 -5.54
CA ILE A 78 -1.38 16.36 -6.75
C ILE A 78 -1.03 15.34 -7.83
N PHE A 79 -0.20 14.35 -7.47
CA PHE A 79 0.20 13.25 -8.35
C PHE A 79 0.24 11.93 -7.56
N PRO A 80 -0.60 10.93 -7.93
CA PRO A 80 -1.26 10.81 -9.23
C PRO A 80 -2.63 11.52 -9.36
N ALA A 81 -3.37 11.76 -8.26
CA ALA A 81 -4.83 11.93 -8.37
C ALA A 81 -5.27 13.11 -9.26
N LEU A 82 -4.90 14.36 -8.94
CA LEU A 82 -5.39 15.52 -9.68
C LEU A 82 -4.92 15.54 -11.15
N ILE A 83 -3.62 15.29 -11.38
CA ILE A 83 -3.06 15.31 -12.73
C ILE A 83 -3.67 14.22 -13.61
N GLU A 84 -3.80 13.00 -13.11
CA GLU A 84 -4.44 11.92 -13.85
C GLU A 84 -5.91 12.24 -14.14
N GLU A 85 -6.66 12.77 -13.18
CA GLU A 85 -8.07 13.10 -13.40
C GLU A 85 -8.27 14.26 -14.40
N ILE A 86 -7.35 15.22 -14.47
CA ILE A 86 -7.38 16.23 -15.54
C ILE A 86 -7.27 15.56 -16.91
N ILE A 87 -6.37 14.58 -17.06
CA ILE A 87 -6.16 13.86 -18.33
C ILE A 87 -7.37 12.98 -18.66
N TRP A 88 -7.73 12.07 -17.76
CA TRP A 88 -8.74 11.05 -18.04
C TRP A 88 -10.16 11.62 -18.05
N ARG A 89 -10.47 12.55 -17.15
CA ARG A 89 -11.83 13.07 -16.96
C ARG A 89 -11.98 14.45 -17.58
N GLY A 90 -11.03 15.34 -17.36
CA GLY A 90 -11.05 16.69 -17.94
C GLY A 90 -10.86 16.70 -19.47
N ILE A 91 -9.98 15.87 -20.01
CA ILE A 91 -9.65 15.87 -21.45
C ILE A 91 -10.36 14.73 -22.20
N LEU A 92 -10.23 13.48 -21.74
CA LEU A 92 -10.65 12.30 -22.50
C LEU A 92 -12.13 11.94 -22.32
N SER A 93 -12.72 12.22 -21.15
CA SER A 93 -14.15 11.94 -20.91
C SER A 93 -15.07 13.06 -21.43
N PRO A 94 -16.32 12.74 -21.81
CA PRO A 94 -17.34 13.74 -22.12
C PRO A 94 -17.73 14.49 -20.84
N ASN A 95 -17.84 15.82 -20.92
CA ASN A 95 -18.27 16.61 -19.78
C ASN A 95 -19.82 16.64 -19.72
N PRO A 96 -20.45 16.16 -18.63
CA PRO A 96 -21.91 16.07 -18.51
C PRO A 96 -22.65 17.39 -18.67
N SER A 97 -22.03 18.53 -18.35
CA SER A 97 -22.68 19.85 -18.40
C SER A 97 -22.92 20.39 -19.81
N ILE A 98 -22.17 19.90 -20.80
CA ILE A 98 -22.23 20.38 -22.20
C ILE A 98 -22.53 19.28 -23.21
N THR A 99 -22.53 18.02 -22.77
CA THR A 99 -22.72 16.87 -23.65
C THR A 99 -24.20 16.68 -23.95
N THR A 100 -24.55 16.59 -25.23
CA THR A 100 -25.94 16.38 -25.70
C THR A 100 -26.26 14.93 -26.04
N VAL A 101 -25.31 14.01 -25.89
CA VAL A 101 -25.54 12.58 -26.13
C VAL A 101 -26.40 11.97 -25.02
N SER A 102 -27.03 10.84 -25.31
CA SER A 102 -27.82 10.14 -24.30
C SER A 102 -26.96 9.68 -23.12
N THR A 103 -27.57 9.59 -21.94
CA THR A 103 -26.92 9.14 -20.71
C THR A 103 -26.19 7.80 -20.91
N GLY A 104 -26.79 6.85 -21.62
CA GLY A 104 -26.17 5.55 -21.89
C GLY A 104 -24.88 5.64 -22.73
N VAL A 105 -24.86 6.50 -23.75
CA VAL A 105 -23.66 6.71 -24.59
C VAL A 105 -22.55 7.39 -23.77
N MET A 106 -22.91 8.37 -22.94
CA MET A 106 -21.95 9.04 -22.05
C MET A 106 -21.30 8.06 -21.08
N TRP A 107 -22.09 7.20 -20.43
CA TRP A 107 -21.57 6.15 -19.53
C TRP A 107 -20.74 5.12 -20.28
N GLY A 108 -21.17 4.68 -21.47
CA GLY A 108 -20.40 3.75 -22.30
C GLY A 108 -19.00 4.29 -22.63
N TRP A 109 -18.92 5.57 -23.03
CA TRP A 109 -17.63 6.23 -23.27
C TRP A 109 -16.79 6.35 -21.99
N ALA A 110 -17.39 6.83 -20.90
CA ALA A 110 -16.69 7.01 -19.63
C ALA A 110 -16.14 5.69 -19.08
N MET A 111 -16.89 4.59 -19.22
CA MET A 111 -16.42 3.24 -18.88
C MET A 111 -15.28 2.79 -19.79
N GLY A 112 -15.34 3.06 -21.10
CA GLY A 112 -14.24 2.79 -22.02
C GLY A 112 -12.95 3.50 -21.61
N VAL A 113 -13.04 4.80 -21.29
CA VAL A 113 -11.90 5.59 -20.78
C VAL A 113 -11.39 5.04 -19.44
N CYS A 114 -12.29 4.65 -18.53
CA CYS A 114 -11.94 4.01 -17.26
C CYS A 114 -11.14 2.72 -17.47
N MET A 115 -11.56 1.85 -18.41
CA MET A 115 -10.84 0.62 -18.70
C MET A 115 -9.44 0.88 -19.27
N VAL A 116 -9.31 1.86 -20.17
CA VAL A 116 -7.99 2.27 -20.68
C VAL A 116 -7.11 2.79 -19.54
N HIS A 117 -7.66 3.58 -18.61
CA HIS A 117 -6.91 4.08 -17.44
C HIS A 117 -6.43 2.93 -16.55
N VAL A 118 -7.27 1.91 -16.30
CA VAL A 118 -6.84 0.69 -15.58
C VAL A 118 -5.69 0.01 -16.33
N CYS A 119 -5.82 -0.21 -17.64
CA CYS A 119 -4.80 -0.88 -18.46
C CYS A 119 -3.48 -0.10 -18.58
N VAL A 120 -3.47 1.20 -18.30
CA VAL A 120 -2.22 1.99 -18.25
C VAL A 120 -1.38 1.67 -17.02
N HIS A 121 -1.96 1.12 -15.94
CA HIS A 121 -1.18 0.83 -14.72
C HIS A 121 -0.04 -0.17 -14.95
N PRO A 122 -0.25 -1.34 -15.59
CA PRO A 122 0.86 -2.24 -15.94
C PRO A 122 1.92 -1.51 -16.79
N VAL A 123 1.48 -0.74 -17.81
CA VAL A 123 2.38 0.03 -18.68
C VAL A 123 3.21 1.03 -17.88
N ALA A 124 2.59 1.77 -16.96
CA ALA A 124 3.27 2.69 -16.05
C ALA A 124 4.28 1.95 -15.18
N GLY A 125 3.96 0.74 -14.72
CA GLY A 125 4.88 -0.14 -14.00
C GLY A 125 6.09 -0.59 -14.82
N TYR A 126 5.99 -0.65 -16.15
CA TYR A 126 7.15 -0.94 -17.01
C TYR A 126 7.94 0.29 -17.44
N THR A 127 7.34 1.48 -17.39
CA THR A 127 7.89 2.67 -18.06
C THR A 127 8.18 3.84 -17.12
N VAL A 128 7.18 4.28 -16.35
CA VAL A 128 7.25 5.49 -15.53
C VAL A 128 7.69 5.19 -14.11
N TRP A 129 7.25 4.06 -13.55
CA TRP A 129 7.54 3.66 -12.18
C TRP A 129 7.94 2.17 -12.09
N PRO A 130 9.12 1.79 -12.61
CA PRO A 130 9.62 0.41 -12.58
C PRO A 130 9.55 -0.26 -11.21
N ARG A 131 9.81 0.49 -10.12
CA ARG A 131 9.81 -0.04 -8.74
C ARG A 131 8.47 -0.66 -8.32
N GLY A 132 7.37 -0.17 -8.87
CA GLY A 132 6.01 -0.63 -8.56
C GLY A 132 5.51 -1.69 -9.53
N LYS A 133 6.35 -2.22 -10.43
CA LYS A 133 5.97 -3.15 -11.49
C LYS A 133 5.19 -4.36 -10.96
N ILE A 134 5.66 -4.98 -9.87
CA ILE A 134 4.99 -6.13 -9.26
C ILE A 134 3.56 -5.77 -8.85
N VAL A 135 3.40 -4.63 -8.17
CA VAL A 135 2.09 -4.15 -7.71
C VAL A 135 1.17 -3.80 -8.89
N PHE A 136 1.68 -3.05 -9.88
CA PHE A 136 0.88 -2.61 -11.02
C PHE A 136 0.52 -3.73 -12.00
N ASN A 137 1.15 -4.90 -11.91
CA ASN A 137 0.78 -6.10 -12.66
C ASN A 137 -0.05 -7.10 -11.82
N ASP A 138 -0.25 -6.85 -10.52
CA ASP A 138 -1.05 -7.72 -9.66
C ASP A 138 -2.55 -7.56 -9.99
N TYR A 139 -3.22 -8.68 -10.31
CA TYR A 139 -4.64 -8.68 -10.65
C TYR A 139 -5.53 -8.11 -9.53
N ARG A 140 -5.14 -8.27 -8.27
CA ARG A 140 -5.85 -7.71 -7.11
C ARG A 140 -5.73 -6.20 -7.13
N PHE A 141 -4.54 -5.66 -7.35
CA PHE A 141 -4.35 -4.22 -7.51
C PHE A 141 -5.19 -3.67 -8.67
N LEU A 142 -5.21 -4.33 -9.82
CA LEU A 142 -6.01 -3.90 -10.98
C LEU A 142 -7.51 -3.94 -10.71
N LEU A 143 -8.00 -4.94 -9.96
CA LEU A 143 -9.38 -5.00 -9.51
C LEU A 143 -9.71 -3.83 -8.57
N LEU A 144 -8.84 -3.53 -7.61
CA LEU A 144 -9.01 -2.40 -6.69
C LEU A 144 -8.97 -1.06 -7.43
N ALA A 145 -8.04 -0.89 -8.37
CA ALA A 145 -7.96 0.27 -9.25
C ALA A 145 -9.24 0.42 -10.07
N THR A 146 -9.81 -0.67 -10.58
CA THR A 146 -11.09 -0.63 -11.30
C THR A 146 -12.23 -0.12 -10.43
N ILE A 147 -12.32 -0.58 -9.17
CA ILE A 147 -13.35 -0.12 -8.22
C ILE A 147 -13.17 1.38 -7.91
N ALA A 148 -11.93 1.79 -7.59
CA ALA A 148 -11.62 3.18 -7.28
C ALA A 148 -11.90 4.10 -8.48
N LEU A 149 -11.40 3.76 -9.67
CA LEU A 149 -11.62 4.53 -10.90
C LEU A 149 -13.07 4.52 -11.37
N GLY A 150 -13.82 3.45 -11.10
CA GLY A 150 -15.27 3.40 -11.28
C GLY A 150 -15.98 4.42 -10.40
N GLY A 151 -15.63 4.46 -9.11
CA GLY A 151 -16.10 5.50 -8.17
C GLY A 151 -15.76 6.91 -8.64
N THR A 152 -14.52 7.15 -9.04
CA THR A 152 -14.06 8.41 -9.59
C THR A 152 -14.84 8.84 -10.83
N THR A 153 -15.12 7.90 -11.74
CA THR A 153 -15.91 8.15 -12.95
C THR A 153 -17.36 8.51 -12.60
N ALA A 154 -17.97 7.82 -11.64
CA ALA A 154 -19.30 8.14 -11.15
C ALA A 154 -19.35 9.52 -10.47
N SER A 155 -18.37 9.83 -9.61
CA SER A 155 -18.23 11.15 -8.98
C SER A 155 -18.09 12.27 -10.01
N TYR A 156 -17.30 12.07 -11.06
CA TYR A 156 -17.16 13.02 -12.16
C TYR A 156 -18.51 13.28 -12.86
N ILE A 157 -19.25 12.22 -13.20
CA ILE A 157 -20.53 12.35 -13.91
C ILE A 157 -21.58 13.04 -13.03
N VAL A 158 -21.74 12.58 -11.79
CA VAL A 158 -22.78 13.09 -10.88
C VAL A 158 -22.51 14.54 -10.45
N SER A 159 -21.24 14.94 -10.33
CA SER A 159 -20.85 16.33 -10.07
C SER A 159 -21.02 17.27 -11.27
N GLY A 160 -21.54 16.77 -12.41
CA GLY A 160 -21.69 17.56 -13.63
C GLY A 160 -20.39 17.78 -14.41
N GLY A 161 -19.34 17.01 -14.10
CA GLY A 161 -18.04 17.09 -14.76
C GLY A 161 -16.94 17.76 -13.93
N SER A 162 -17.04 17.75 -12.59
CA SER A 162 -16.02 18.34 -11.72
C SER A 162 -14.82 17.42 -11.56
N VAL A 163 -13.65 17.88 -12.02
CA VAL A 163 -12.37 17.17 -11.82
C VAL A 163 -11.96 17.19 -10.35
N TRP A 164 -12.35 18.19 -9.56
CA TRP A 164 -12.05 18.23 -8.13
C TRP A 164 -12.73 17.10 -7.36
N CYS A 165 -14.00 16.84 -7.66
CA CYS A 165 -14.73 15.70 -7.07
C CYS A 165 -14.09 14.37 -7.46
N ALA A 166 -13.75 14.21 -8.74
CA ALA A 166 -13.07 13.02 -9.22
C ALA A 166 -11.70 12.82 -8.52
N ALA A 167 -10.89 13.87 -8.45
CA ALA A 167 -9.57 13.84 -7.83
C ALA A 167 -9.64 13.50 -6.34
N LEU A 168 -10.62 14.03 -5.60
CA LEU A 168 -10.83 13.67 -4.19
C LEU A 168 -11.27 12.21 -4.03
N THR A 169 -12.20 11.73 -4.87
CA THR A 169 -12.64 10.32 -4.87
C THR A 169 -11.51 9.36 -5.22
N HIS A 170 -10.60 9.74 -6.12
CA HIS A 170 -9.41 8.96 -6.46
C HIS A 170 -8.36 9.02 -5.33
N TRP A 171 -8.10 10.21 -4.80
CA TRP A 171 -7.06 10.45 -3.80
C TRP A 171 -7.26 9.66 -2.51
N ILE A 172 -8.47 9.67 -1.95
CA ILE A 172 -8.74 9.04 -0.65
C ILE A 172 -8.32 7.56 -0.60
N PRO A 173 -8.80 6.66 -1.49
CA PRO A 173 -8.41 5.26 -1.45
C PRO A 173 -6.91 5.07 -1.72
N VAL A 174 -6.30 5.88 -2.61
CA VAL A 174 -4.86 5.80 -2.90
C VAL A 174 -4.02 6.22 -1.70
N ALA A 175 -4.36 7.34 -1.04
CA ALA A 175 -3.66 7.82 0.14
C ALA A 175 -3.81 6.86 1.32
N LEU A 176 -5.01 6.34 1.55
CA LEU A 176 -5.24 5.33 2.58
C LEU A 176 -4.37 4.09 2.34
N TRP A 177 -4.42 3.52 1.14
CA TRP A 177 -3.62 2.32 0.85
C TRP A 177 -2.11 2.61 0.90
N ARG A 178 -1.64 3.65 0.21
CA ARG A 178 -0.22 3.98 0.08
C ARG A 178 0.41 4.37 1.41
N ASP A 179 -0.23 5.27 2.14
CA ASP A 179 0.36 5.95 3.30
C ASP A 179 -0.09 5.38 4.66
N PHE A 180 -1.19 4.61 4.72
CA PHE A 180 -1.68 4.03 5.97
C PHE A 180 -1.64 2.51 6.00
N PHE A 181 -1.76 1.82 4.85
CA PHE A 181 -1.87 0.36 4.79
C PHE A 181 -0.69 -0.30 4.05
N GLY A 182 0.53 0.20 4.29
CA GLY A 182 1.76 -0.44 3.82
C GLY A 182 2.00 -0.42 2.30
N GLY A 183 1.19 0.31 1.53
CA GLY A 183 1.33 0.35 0.07
C GLY A 183 2.69 0.88 -0.39
N GLU A 184 3.26 1.88 0.30
CA GLU A 184 4.62 2.37 0.02
C GLU A 184 5.68 1.26 0.14
N ALA A 185 5.62 0.42 1.17
CA ALA A 185 6.54 -0.70 1.34
C ALA A 185 6.38 -1.74 0.21
N LYS A 186 5.14 -2.02 -0.22
CA LYS A 186 4.87 -2.94 -1.34
C LYS A 186 5.41 -2.40 -2.67
N LEU A 187 5.38 -1.08 -2.87
CA LEU A 187 5.95 -0.41 -4.05
C LEU A 187 7.49 -0.35 -4.07
N LEU A 188 8.17 -0.66 -2.96
CA LEU A 188 9.64 -0.58 -2.84
C LEU A 188 10.33 -1.95 -2.81
N LYS A 189 9.57 -3.04 -2.60
CA LYS A 189 10.09 -4.41 -2.36
C LYS A 189 10.98 -4.96 -3.50
N GLU A 190 10.87 -4.45 -4.72
CA GLU A 190 11.72 -4.88 -5.85
C GLU A 190 13.16 -4.35 -5.72
N SER A 191 13.38 -3.18 -5.08
CA SER A 191 14.71 -2.56 -4.99
C SER A 191 15.70 -3.25 -4.07
N SER A 192 15.24 -4.09 -3.13
CA SER A 192 16.10 -4.77 -2.17
C SER A 192 16.52 -6.17 -2.62
N SER A 193 15.73 -6.85 -3.45
CA SER A 193 16.01 -8.25 -3.85
C SER A 193 17.05 -8.41 -4.97
N THR A 194 17.41 -7.32 -5.67
CA THR A 194 18.42 -7.36 -6.76
C THR A 194 19.84 -7.04 -6.25
N THR A 195 19.99 -6.42 -5.09
CA THR A 195 21.31 -6.07 -4.53
C THR A 195 21.98 -7.26 -3.85
N ASP A 196 21.21 -8.21 -3.29
CA ASP A 196 21.74 -9.37 -2.57
C ASP A 196 22.28 -10.49 -3.50
N MET A 197 22.18 -10.33 -4.83
CA MET A 197 22.73 -11.28 -5.80
C MET A 197 23.95 -10.76 -6.58
N ALA A 198 24.48 -9.59 -6.21
CA ALA A 198 25.68 -9.01 -6.83
C ALA A 198 26.94 -9.14 -5.96
N GLU A 199 26.88 -9.85 -4.83
CA GLU A 199 28.01 -10.00 -3.88
C GLU A 199 28.25 -11.46 -3.48
N THR A 200 28.27 -12.37 -4.45
CA THR A 200 28.96 -13.66 -4.31
C THR A 200 29.45 -14.08 -5.69
N ASP A 201 30.70 -13.79 -6.02
CA ASP A 201 31.53 -14.56 -6.98
C ASP A 201 32.89 -13.84 -7.18
N ASP A 202 33.63 -13.63 -6.09
CA ASP A 202 35.05 -13.23 -6.19
C ASP A 202 35.87 -13.82 -5.02
N ASP A 203 35.70 -15.12 -4.76
CA ASP A 203 36.65 -15.93 -4.00
C ASP A 203 37.20 -17.02 -4.94
N ASN A 204 38.19 -16.65 -5.76
CA ASN A 204 39.04 -17.58 -6.49
C ASN A 204 40.49 -17.45 -6.00
N ASP A 205 40.84 -18.38 -5.11
CA ASP A 205 42.06 -19.18 -5.08
C ASP A 205 43.36 -18.55 -5.60
N ILE A 206 44.26 -18.18 -4.67
CA ILE A 206 45.65 -18.66 -4.64
C ILE A 206 46.10 -18.75 -3.17
N ASN A 207 46.06 -19.94 -2.57
CA ASN A 207 46.92 -20.26 -1.44
C ASN A 207 47.65 -21.58 -1.73
N GLY A 208 48.92 -21.43 -2.11
CA GLY A 208 49.84 -22.53 -2.36
C GLY A 208 50.36 -23.13 -1.05
N ASP A 209 50.36 -24.46 -1.05
CA ASP A 209 51.16 -25.42 -0.28
C ASP A 209 52.26 -24.88 0.65
N ASN A 210 52.30 -25.39 1.90
CA ASN A 210 53.25 -26.45 2.25
C ASN A 210 53.19 -26.88 3.74
N ASN A 211 53.15 -28.21 3.92
CA ASN A 211 53.85 -29.03 4.93
C ASN A 211 53.82 -28.62 6.43
N ASN A 212 53.27 -29.49 7.27
CA ASN A 212 54.06 -30.56 7.88
C ASN A 212 53.21 -31.51 8.74
N ASN A 213 53.67 -32.76 8.73
CA ASN A 213 53.45 -33.88 9.65
C ASN A 213 52.85 -33.54 11.01
N ASP A 214 51.92 -34.38 11.48
CA ASP A 214 52.08 -35.12 12.75
C ASP A 214 51.02 -36.24 12.84
N ASP A 215 51.51 -37.44 13.14
CA ASP A 215 50.96 -38.54 13.96
C ASP A 215 49.44 -38.78 14.03
N ASN A 216 49.01 -40.03 13.80
CA ASN A 216 48.68 -40.96 14.89
C ASN A 216 48.22 -42.34 14.39
N SER A 217 48.66 -43.34 15.13
CA SER A 217 48.46 -44.78 15.03
C SER A 217 47.03 -45.29 15.34
N ASN A 218 46.76 -46.50 14.84
CA ASN A 218 45.99 -47.61 15.44
C ASN A 218 44.61 -47.32 16.07
N ASN A 219 43.54 -47.97 15.60
CA ASN A 219 43.14 -49.34 16.00
C ASN A 219 41.70 -49.67 15.54
N ASN A 220 41.49 -50.94 15.14
CA ASN A 220 40.31 -51.82 15.32
C ASN A 220 38.91 -51.19 15.36
N GLY A 221 37.93 -51.57 14.52
CA GLY A 221 37.48 -52.93 14.26
C GLY A 221 36.12 -53.18 14.94
N ALA A 222 35.21 -53.86 14.22
CA ALA A 222 33.93 -54.46 14.66
C ALA A 222 32.61 -53.75 14.27
N ILE A 223 32.07 -54.34 13.20
CA ILE A 223 30.67 -54.55 12.80
C ILE A 223 29.72 -54.84 13.99
N THR A 224 28.52 -54.25 13.98
CA THR A 224 27.22 -54.94 14.21
C THR A 224 26.04 -54.02 13.84
N THR A 225 25.16 -54.54 12.99
CA THR A 225 23.82 -54.04 12.65
C THR A 225 22.76 -54.70 13.58
N PRO A 226 21.44 -54.55 13.33
CA PRO A 226 20.56 -53.50 13.83
C PRO A 226 19.45 -54.08 14.76
N SER A 227 18.66 -53.24 15.43
CA SER A 227 17.30 -53.67 15.82
C SER A 227 16.35 -52.49 16.05
N ILE A 228 15.23 -52.64 15.36
CA ILE A 228 13.99 -51.89 15.42
C ILE A 228 13.32 -52.15 16.78
N HIS A 229 12.79 -51.12 17.43
CA HIS A 229 11.64 -51.30 18.30
C HIS A 229 10.68 -50.11 18.21
N ILE A 230 9.46 -50.46 17.84
CA ILE A 230 8.23 -49.68 17.82
C ILE A 230 7.61 -49.76 19.22
N ASN A 231 6.99 -48.68 19.70
CA ASN A 231 5.72 -48.59 20.46
C ASN A 231 5.59 -47.14 20.97
N GLU A 232 4.58 -46.36 20.61
CA GLU A 232 3.14 -46.40 21.00
C GLU A 232 2.88 -45.91 22.44
N GLU A 233 1.80 -45.11 22.56
CA GLU A 233 1.13 -44.58 23.77
C GLU A 233 1.63 -43.26 24.40
N MET A 234 1.01 -42.16 23.96
CA MET A 234 0.91 -40.91 24.71
C MET A 234 -0.36 -40.96 25.59
N LYS A 235 -0.16 -41.15 26.89
CA LYS A 235 -1.20 -41.05 27.94
C LYS A 235 -1.38 -39.60 28.40
N ILE A 236 -2.65 -39.23 28.55
CA ILE A 236 -3.15 -38.05 29.24
C ILE A 236 -3.13 -38.31 30.75
N SER A 237 -2.65 -37.35 31.56
CA SER A 237 -3.19 -37.04 32.89
C SER A 237 -2.48 -35.84 33.54
N ASP A 238 -3.23 -34.75 33.68
CA ASP A 238 -3.53 -34.01 34.91
C ASP A 238 -2.49 -33.83 36.04
N SER A 239 -2.40 -32.55 36.42
CA SER A 239 -2.60 -32.03 37.78
C SER A 239 -1.45 -32.03 38.79
N SER A 240 -1.37 -30.83 39.40
CA SER A 240 -1.06 -30.51 40.79
C SER A 240 0.38 -30.51 41.29
N GLY A 241 0.81 -29.31 41.72
CA GLY A 241 1.27 -29.09 43.09
C GLY A 241 2.76 -29.20 43.32
N GLY A 242 3.42 -28.06 43.52
CA GLY A 242 4.81 -28.03 43.98
C GLY A 242 5.21 -26.63 44.44
N THR A 243 5.53 -26.54 45.72
CA THR A 243 5.80 -25.36 46.56
C THR A 243 7.16 -24.71 46.36
N ASN A 244 7.21 -23.40 46.67
CA ASN A 244 8.28 -22.59 47.28
C ASN A 244 9.75 -22.82 46.87
N ASN A 245 10.40 -21.75 46.40
CA ASN A 245 11.63 -21.26 47.04
C ASN A 245 11.94 -19.81 46.65
N ASP A 246 12.38 -19.07 47.68
CA ASP A 246 12.77 -17.67 47.68
C ASP A 246 14.10 -17.39 46.97
N ASN A 247 14.30 -16.09 46.70
CA ASN A 247 15.55 -15.39 46.44
C ASN A 247 16.19 -15.55 45.06
N ASP A 248 15.87 -14.62 44.15
CA ASP A 248 16.96 -13.84 43.57
C ASP A 248 16.53 -12.43 43.20
N LYS A 249 17.30 -11.46 43.71
CA LYS A 249 17.21 -10.05 43.36
C LYS A 249 17.88 -9.88 42.00
N ASN A 250 17.13 -9.47 40.99
CA ASN A 250 17.73 -8.83 39.83
C ASN A 250 16.77 -7.77 39.30
N ASP A 251 17.01 -6.55 39.76
CA ASP A 251 16.45 -5.32 39.23
C ASP A 251 17.02 -5.11 37.82
N ASN A 252 16.16 -5.10 36.80
CA ASN A 252 16.35 -4.34 35.56
C ASN A 252 15.05 -4.28 34.73
N ASN A 253 14.26 -3.24 35.06
CA ASN A 253 13.56 -2.35 34.12
C ASN A 253 12.34 -2.86 33.31
N PRO A 254 11.11 -2.58 33.76
CA PRO A 254 9.94 -2.52 32.90
C PRO A 254 9.72 -1.10 32.36
N THR A 255 9.80 -0.96 31.04
CA THR A 255 9.26 0.18 30.27
C THR A 255 7.80 0.42 30.61
N THR A 256 7.54 1.46 31.40
CA THR A 256 6.22 2.08 31.55
C THR A 256 5.93 2.99 30.35
N PRO A 257 4.67 3.01 29.84
CA PRO A 257 4.27 3.91 28.78
C PRO A 257 4.05 5.33 29.36
N TYR A 258 4.70 6.33 28.74
CA TYR A 258 4.40 7.74 29.02
C TYR A 258 2.98 8.08 28.55
N ILE A 259 2.08 8.24 29.51
CA ILE A 259 0.81 8.96 29.33
C ILE A 259 1.16 10.46 29.43
N CYS A 260 1.13 11.18 28.30
CA CYS A 260 1.18 12.64 28.32
C CYS A 260 -0.19 13.17 28.72
N ILE A 261 -0.31 13.62 29.98
CA ILE A 261 -1.40 14.48 30.43
C ILE A 261 -0.97 15.91 30.08
N ASN A 262 -1.80 16.62 29.30
CA ASN A 262 -1.58 18.03 28.97
C ASN A 262 -1.78 18.88 30.22
N GLU A 263 -0.69 19.43 30.77
CA GLU A 263 -0.72 20.44 31.83
C GLU A 263 -0.42 21.81 31.23
N GLU A 264 -1.41 22.38 30.54
CA GLU A 264 -1.39 23.78 30.10
C GLU A 264 -2.73 24.43 30.45
N THR A 265 -2.92 24.76 31.73
CA THR A 265 -3.65 25.95 32.21
C THR A 265 -3.70 25.97 33.74
N ARG A 266 -2.71 26.62 34.38
CA ARG A 266 -2.88 27.16 35.74
C ARG A 266 -1.86 28.27 36.00
N GLU A 267 -2.17 29.48 35.54
CA GLU A 267 -1.67 30.71 36.15
C GLU A 267 -2.56 31.89 35.76
N LYS A 268 -3.62 32.12 36.55
CA LYS A 268 -4.23 33.45 36.73
C LYS A 268 -4.76 33.54 38.17
N THR A 269 -3.93 34.09 39.05
CA THR A 269 -4.37 34.78 40.26
C THR A 269 -3.61 36.10 40.34
N GLN A 270 -4.25 37.17 39.90
CA GLN A 270 -4.18 38.52 40.46
C GLN A 270 -5.41 39.30 40.01
#